data_AF-A0ABD3APU8-F1
#
_entry.id   AF-A0ABD3APU8-F1
#
_cell.length_a   1.000
_cell.length_b   1.000
_cell.length_c   1.000
_cell.angle_alpha   90.00
_cell.angle_beta   90.00
_cell.angle_gamma   90.00
#
_symmetry.space_group_name_H-M   'P 1'
#
loop_
_entity.id
_entity.type
_entity.pdbx_description
1 polymer ?
#
loop_
_entity_poly.entity_id
_entity_poly.type
_entity_poly.pdbx_seq_one_letter_code
_entity_poly.pdbx_strand_id
1 'polypeptide(L)'
;MTKDLGFTCKTYNACLSNCMLFMGEYEEKDKCETCETCRYKKGCKRIVIKQILLKPRLQKLFMSLKTTSRMKWHIEESRDDGSFRHPTDSQAWKNFDKKNPSFAGDVRNVRLGLDADGFNPIVE
;
A
#
# COMPACT_ATOMS: atom_id res chain seq x y z
N MET A 1 16.44 -14.43 -14.16
CA MET A 1 15.75 -14.30 -12.86
C MET A 1 14.63 -13.27 -12.99
N THR A 2 13.41 -13.70 -13.30
CA THR A 2 12.23 -12.82 -13.44
C THR A 2 11.00 -13.55 -12.90
N LYS A 3 11.01 -13.88 -11.60
CA LYS A 3 9.80 -14.39 -10.95
C LYS A 3 8.99 -13.17 -10.46
N ASP A 4 7.88 -12.94 -11.14
CA ASP A 4 6.77 -11.99 -10.89
C ASP A 4 7.12 -10.67 -10.15
N LEU A 5 7.31 -9.59 -10.91
CA LEU A 5 7.65 -8.24 -10.44
C LEU A 5 6.46 -7.43 -9.89
N GLY A 6 5.40 -8.10 -9.45
CA GLY A 6 4.29 -7.46 -8.74
C GLY A 6 3.34 -6.68 -9.66
N PHE A 7 3.27 -7.06 -10.93
CA PHE A 7 2.25 -6.57 -11.85
C PHE A 7 0.89 -7.24 -11.62
N THR A 8 0.91 -8.41 -11.00
CA THR A 8 -0.28 -9.15 -10.59
C THR A 8 -0.95 -8.47 -9.40
N CYS A 9 -2.27 -8.29 -9.49
CA CYS A 9 -3.11 -7.82 -8.40
C CYS A 9 -4.07 -8.95 -8.04
N LYS A 10 -4.30 -9.18 -6.74
CA LYS A 10 -5.36 -10.09 -6.30
C LYS A 10 -6.67 -9.32 -6.24
N THR A 11 -7.72 -9.87 -6.82
CA THR A 11 -9.05 -9.26 -6.82
C THR A 11 -9.93 -9.93 -5.80
N TYR A 12 -10.62 -9.13 -5.00
CA TYR A 12 -11.56 -9.58 -3.99
C TYR A 12 -12.90 -8.92 -4.23
N ASN A 13 -13.98 -9.65 -3.96
CA ASN A 13 -15.30 -9.05 -3.95
C ASN A 13 -15.52 -8.40 -2.58
N ALA A 14 -16.20 -7.26 -2.57
CA ALA A 14 -16.71 -6.63 -1.35
C ALA A 14 -18.24 -6.60 -1.37
N CYS A 15 -18.83 -6.58 -0.18
CA CYS A 15 -20.24 -6.27 -0.01
C CYS A 15 -20.55 -4.87 -0.58
N LEU A 16 -21.73 -4.69 -1.16
CA LEU A 16 -22.15 -3.39 -1.72
C LEU A 16 -22.17 -2.28 -0.65
N SER A 17 -22.60 -2.60 0.56
CA SER A 17 -22.58 -1.69 1.71
C SER A 17 -21.22 -1.63 2.41
N ASN A 18 -20.17 -2.18 1.80
CA ASN A 18 -18.80 -2.24 2.31
C ASN A 18 -18.65 -2.87 3.70
N CYS A 19 -19.60 -3.73 4.12
CA CYS A 19 -19.57 -4.36 5.44
C CYS A 19 -18.45 -5.40 5.59
N MET A 20 -18.08 -6.08 4.49
CA MET A 20 -17.07 -7.14 4.51
C MET A 20 -16.45 -7.39 3.13
N LEU A 21 -15.29 -8.05 3.14
CA LEU A 21 -14.64 -8.61 1.97
C LEU A 21 -14.84 -10.13 1.91
N PHE A 22 -15.11 -10.63 0.72
CA PHE A 22 -15.19 -12.06 0.45
C PHE A 22 -13.76 -12.59 0.23
N MET A 23 -13.05 -12.82 1.34
CA MET A 23 -11.66 -13.27 1.40
C MET A 23 -11.48 -14.21 2.60
N GLY A 24 -10.55 -15.17 2.50
CA GLY A 24 -10.22 -16.06 3.62
C GLY A 24 -11.40 -16.98 3.93
N GLU A 25 -11.86 -17.00 5.19
CA GLU A 25 -13.02 -17.81 5.60
C GLU A 25 -14.35 -17.39 4.93
N TYR A 26 -14.40 -16.19 4.36
CA TYR A 26 -15.57 -15.65 3.66
C TYR A 26 -15.52 -15.88 2.15
N GLU A 27 -14.46 -16.51 1.63
CA GLU A 27 -14.21 -16.64 0.19
C GLU A 27 -15.26 -17.48 -0.53
N GLU A 28 -15.84 -18.47 0.13
CA GLU A 28 -16.88 -19.35 -0.42
C GLU A 28 -18.32 -18.87 -0.13
N LYS A 29 -18.48 -17.74 0.57
CA LYS A 29 -19.82 -17.23 0.91
C LYS A 29 -20.44 -16.48 -0.26
N ASP A 30 -21.73 -16.73 -0.47
CA ASP A 30 -22.55 -16.07 -1.49
C ASP A 30 -23.35 -14.86 -0.99
N LYS A 31 -23.33 -14.61 0.32
CA LYS A 31 -24.03 -13.51 0.97
C LYS A 31 -23.15 -12.85 2.02
N CYS A 32 -23.35 -11.56 2.23
CA CYS A 32 -22.74 -10.83 3.33
C CYS A 32 -23.31 -11.33 4.67
N GLU A 33 -22.47 -11.59 5.67
CA GLU A 33 -22.94 -11.97 7.00
C GLU A 33 -23.59 -10.83 7.78
N THR A 34 -23.24 -9.58 7.45
CA THR A 34 -23.70 -8.41 8.19
C THR A 34 -25.03 -7.88 7.67
N CYS A 35 -25.19 -7.74 6.36
CA CYS A 35 -26.40 -7.15 5.75
C CYS A 35 -27.14 -8.11 4.81
N GLU A 36 -26.73 -9.39 4.76
CA GLU A 36 -27.38 -10.47 4.00
C GLU A 36 -27.48 -10.26 2.49
N THR A 37 -26.87 -9.18 1.98
CA THR A 37 -26.84 -8.86 0.55
C THR A 37 -26.09 -9.92 -0.24
N CYS A 38 -26.60 -10.23 -1.43
CA CYS A 38 -26.02 -11.26 -2.30
C CYS A 38 -24.74 -10.75 -2.98
N ARG A 39 -23.74 -11.64 -3.07
CA ARG A 39 -22.45 -11.40 -3.73
C ARG A 39 -22.54 -11.34 -5.27
N TYR A 40 -23.31 -12.23 -5.89
CA TYR A 40 -23.22 -12.49 -7.33
C TYR A 40 -24.49 -12.22 -8.15
N LYS A 41 -25.65 -11.97 -7.53
CA LYS A 41 -26.94 -11.90 -8.26
C LYS A 41 -26.97 -10.80 -9.33
N LYS A 42 -27.59 -11.11 -10.48
CA LYS A 42 -27.92 -10.17 -11.55
C LYS A 42 -28.74 -9.01 -10.95
N GLY A 43 -28.21 -7.79 -10.99
CA GLY A 43 -28.82 -6.59 -10.42
C GLY A 43 -28.11 -6.02 -9.19
N CYS A 44 -27.27 -6.79 -8.49
CA CYS A 44 -26.43 -6.26 -7.42
C CYS A 44 -25.11 -5.72 -8.01
N LYS A 45 -24.83 -4.43 -7.84
CA LYS A 45 -23.52 -3.84 -8.19
C LYS A 45 -22.43 -4.61 -7.42
N ARG A 46 -21.40 -5.05 -8.13
CA ARG A 46 -20.25 -5.75 -7.52
C ARG A 46 -19.16 -4.74 -7.23
N ILE A 47 -18.75 -4.65 -5.96
CA ILE A 47 -17.55 -3.90 -5.59
C ILE A 47 -16.37 -4.86 -5.69
N VAL A 48 -15.39 -4.52 -6.53
CA VAL A 48 -14.17 -5.31 -6.69
C VAL A 48 -13.01 -4.51 -6.11
N ILE A 49 -12.39 -5.03 -5.06
CA ILE A 49 -11.19 -4.48 -4.46
C ILE A 49 -9.96 -5.19 -5.03
N LYS A 50 -8.96 -4.42 -5.43
CA LYS A 50 -7.68 -4.94 -5.91
C LYS A 50 -6.62 -4.79 -4.83
N GLN A 51 -6.13 -5.90 -4.31
CA GLN A 51 -4.96 -5.91 -3.45
C GLN A 51 -3.69 -5.91 -4.30
N ILE A 52 -2.81 -4.99 -3.97
CA ILE A 52 -1.49 -4.84 -4.56
C ILE A 52 -0.46 -5.47 -3.62
N LEU A 53 0.37 -6.38 -4.15
CA LEU A 53 1.51 -6.91 -3.40
C LEU A 53 2.66 -5.89 -3.39
N LEU A 54 2.91 -5.28 -2.24
CA LEU A 54 3.92 -4.23 -2.10
C LEU A 54 5.35 -4.75 -2.29
N LYS A 55 5.69 -5.90 -1.69
CA LYS A 55 7.04 -6.47 -1.70
C LYS A 55 7.66 -6.58 -3.11
N PRO A 56 7.04 -7.26 -4.10
CA PRO A 56 7.64 -7.39 -5.43
C PRO A 56 7.72 -6.05 -6.17
N ARG A 57 6.79 -5.13 -5.92
CA ARG A 57 6.84 -3.78 -6.50
C ARG A 57 8.00 -2.96 -5.96
N LEU A 58 8.24 -3.02 -4.65
CA LEU A 58 9.39 -2.36 -4.03
C LEU A 58 10.71 -2.93 -4.56
N GLN A 59 10.82 -4.26 -4.70
CA GLN A 59 11.99 -4.90 -5.30
C GLN A 59 12.25 -4.38 -6.72
N LYS A 60 11.21 -4.22 -7.54
CA LYS A 60 11.32 -3.66 -8.90
C LYS A 60 11.90 -2.24 -8.92
N LEU A 61 11.58 -1.40 -7.94
CA LEU A 61 12.13 -0.04 -7.85
C LEU A 61 13.66 -0.05 -7.63
N PHE A 62 14.23 -1.14 -7.12
CA PHE A 62 15.67 -1.30 -6.97
C PHE A 62 16.37 -1.95 -8.17
N MET A 63 15.63 -2.36 -9.21
CA MET A 63 16.20 -3.05 -10.39
C MET A 63 16.71 -2.08 -11.47
N SER A 64 16.38 -0.79 -11.41
CA SER A 64 16.89 0.23 -12.32
C SER A 64 17.73 1.23 -11.55
N LEU A 65 18.92 1.56 -12.04
CA LEU A 65 19.81 2.54 -11.41
C LEU A 65 19.10 3.88 -11.18
N LYS A 66 18.34 4.35 -12.17
CA LYS A 66 17.60 5.62 -12.10
C LYS A 66 16.58 5.64 -10.95
N THR A 67 15.82 4.56 -10.77
CA THR A 67 14.84 4.48 -9.68
C THR A 67 15.53 4.22 -8.35
N THR A 68 16.58 3.40 -8.32
CA THR A 68 17.39 3.14 -7.12
C THR A 68 17.95 4.43 -6.53
N SER A 69 18.53 5.33 -7.33
CA SER A 69 19.02 6.62 -6.82
C SER A 69 17.92 7.41 -6.11
N ARG A 70 16.70 7.41 -6.64
CA ARG A 70 15.55 8.06 -5.98
C ARG A 70 15.12 7.35 -4.71
N MET A 71 15.15 6.02 -4.68
CA MET A 71 14.81 5.24 -3.49
C MET A 71 15.79 5.48 -2.33
N LYS A 72 17.07 5.68 -2.66
CA LYS A 72 18.15 5.91 -1.69
C LYS A 72 18.36 7.37 -1.29
N TRP A 73 17.77 8.29 -2.04
CA TRP A 73 17.90 9.75 -1.87
C TRP A 73 17.72 10.20 -0.42
N HIS A 74 16.80 9.57 0.29
CA HIS A 74 16.46 9.87 1.69
C HIS A 74 17.64 9.77 2.68
N ILE A 75 18.73 9.08 2.32
CA ILE A 75 19.98 9.05 3.09
C ILE A 75 21.11 9.74 2.31
N GLU A 76 21.27 9.42 1.02
CA GLU A 76 22.44 9.84 0.23
C GLU A 76 22.51 11.36 -0.01
N GLU A 77 21.35 12.04 -0.06
CA GLU A 77 21.26 13.47 -0.36
C GLU A 77 20.52 14.26 0.72
N SER A 78 20.34 13.69 1.92
CA SER A 78 19.72 14.39 3.04
C SER A 78 20.56 15.62 3.41
N ARG A 79 19.93 16.81 3.41
CA ARG A 79 20.52 18.08 3.83
C ARG A 79 19.67 18.65 4.96
N ASP A 80 20.24 18.74 6.17
CA ASP A 80 19.57 19.37 7.31
C ASP A 80 19.95 20.85 7.37
N ASP A 81 19.36 21.66 6.50
CA ASP A 81 19.51 23.12 6.49
C ASP A 81 18.28 23.85 7.05
N GLY A 82 17.43 23.12 7.78
CA GLY A 82 16.20 23.63 8.39
C GLY A 82 15.03 23.83 7.41
N SER A 83 15.21 23.57 6.11
CA SER A 83 14.13 23.62 5.12
C SER A 83 13.40 22.28 5.01
N PHE A 84 12.07 22.31 4.96
CA PHE A 84 11.27 21.11 4.73
C PHE A 84 11.14 20.84 3.23
N ARG A 85 11.90 19.87 2.71
CA ARG A 85 11.95 19.53 1.27
C ARG A 85 11.34 18.19 0.96
N HIS A 86 11.36 17.29 1.94
CA HIS A 86 10.96 15.91 1.77
C HIS A 86 10.39 15.35 3.10
N PRO A 87 9.51 14.33 3.06
CA PRO A 87 9.00 13.70 4.28
C PRO A 87 10.06 13.21 5.28
N THR A 88 11.30 13.00 4.84
CA THR A 88 12.48 12.71 5.69
C THR A 88 12.78 13.79 6.72
N ASP A 89 12.45 15.02 6.39
CA ASP A 89 12.74 16.18 7.23
C ASP A 89 11.71 16.31 8.36
N SER A 90 10.60 15.56 8.26
CA SER A 90 9.54 15.54 9.27
C SER A 90 10.01 14.99 10.60
N GLN A 91 9.45 15.53 11.68
CA GLN A 91 9.73 15.03 13.03
C GLN A 91 9.29 13.56 13.19
N ALA A 92 8.23 13.14 12.50
CA ALA A 92 7.76 11.76 12.50
C ALA A 92 8.83 10.80 11.96
N TRP A 93 9.46 11.13 10.83
CA TRP A 93 10.54 10.35 10.25
C TRP A 93 11.76 10.32 11.16
N LYS A 94 12.22 11.49 11.62
CA LYS A 94 13.38 11.60 12.54
C LYS A 94 13.16 10.79 13.83
N ASN A 95 11.95 10.80 14.38
CA ASN A 95 11.59 10.01 15.56
C ASN A 95 11.56 8.51 15.29
N PHE A 96 11.07 8.08 14.11
CA PHE A 96 11.07 6.67 13.72
C PHE A 96 12.49 6.14 13.58
N ASP A 97 13.38 6.91 12.94
CA ASP A 97 14.78 6.51 12.73
C ASP A 97 15.56 6.40 14.05
N LYS A 98 15.33 7.34 14.99
CA LYS A 98 15.90 7.26 16.34
C LYS A 98 15.47 6.00 17.10
N LYS A 99 14.23 5.55 16.91
CA LYS A 99 13.69 4.34 17.56
C LYS A 99 14.15 3.05 16.88
N ASN A 100 14.50 3.11 15.59
CA ASN A 100 14.82 1.94 14.77
C ASN A 100 16.16 2.11 14.04
N PRO A 101 17.30 2.23 14.75
CA PRO A 101 18.58 2.57 14.14
C PRO A 101 19.08 1.52 13.15
N SER A 102 18.85 0.23 13.41
CA SER A 102 19.21 -0.86 12.48
C SER A 102 18.43 -0.79 11.17
N PHE A 103 17.16 -0.38 11.24
CA PHE A 103 16.35 -0.14 10.05
C PHE A 103 16.79 1.14 9.33
N ALA A 104 17.04 2.22 10.08
CA ALA A 104 17.45 3.50 9.50
C ALA A 104 18.81 3.44 8.80
N GLY A 105 19.71 2.57 9.25
CA GLY A 105 21.05 2.42 8.69
C GLY A 105 21.13 1.73 7.32
N ASP A 106 20.09 1.00 6.87
CA ASP A 106 20.07 0.42 5.53
C ASP A 106 19.33 1.33 4.56
N VAL A 107 20.07 1.90 3.61
CA VAL A 107 19.56 2.81 2.57
C VAL A 107 18.51 2.18 1.64
N ARG A 108 18.36 0.86 1.65
CA ARG A 108 17.34 0.14 0.88
C ARG A 108 16.00 0.06 1.61
N ASN A 109 15.96 0.42 2.90
CA ASN A 109 14.73 0.40 3.68
C ASN A 109 13.81 1.56 3.29
N VAL A 110 12.55 1.21 3.01
CA VAL A 110 11.53 2.13 2.51
C VAL A 110 10.51 2.38 3.62
N ARG A 111 10.11 3.64 3.79
CA ARG A 111 9.02 4.03 4.70
C ARG A 111 7.82 4.43 3.85
N LEU A 112 6.65 3.88 4.19
CA LEU A 112 5.40 4.15 3.50
C LEU A 112 4.51 4.97 4.43
N GLY A 113 4.07 6.13 3.97
CA GLY A 113 3.03 6.92 4.63
C GLY A 113 1.65 6.42 4.20
N LEU A 114 0.75 6.24 5.15
CA LEU A 114 -0.67 6.08 4.87
C LEU A 114 -1.31 7.45 4.96
N ASP A 115 -1.99 7.85 3.91
CA ASP A 115 -2.82 9.04 3.90
C ASP A 115 -4.27 8.62 3.63
N ALA A 116 -5.19 9.21 4.39
CA ALA A 116 -6.62 8.99 4.22
C ALA A 116 -7.26 10.04 3.29
N ASP A 117 -6.55 11.13 2.97
CA ASP A 117 -7.03 12.28 2.18
C ASP A 117 -7.07 11.99 0.67
N GLY A 118 -7.80 10.93 0.32
CA GLY A 118 -7.86 10.39 -1.03
C GLY A 118 -8.57 9.03 -1.13
N PHE A 119 -9.05 8.46 -0.02
CA PHE A 119 -10.10 7.45 -0.11
C PHE A 119 -11.34 8.15 -0.68
N ASN A 120 -11.51 8.02 -1.99
CA ASN A 120 -12.66 8.48 -2.73
C ASN A 120 -13.92 8.05 -1.95
N PRO A 121 -14.64 8.97 -1.29
CA PRO A 121 -15.93 8.60 -0.72
C PRO A 121 -16.75 8.08 -1.89
N ILE A 122 -17.35 6.90 -1.73
CA ILE A 122 -18.33 6.43 -2.70
C ILE A 122 -19.43 7.49 -2.67
N VAL A 123 -19.41 8.40 -3.66
CA VAL A 123 -20.49 9.35 -3.87
C VAL A 123 -21.66 8.49 -4.35
N GLU A 124 -22.72 8.45 -3.55
CA GLU A 124 -23.97 7.72 -3.84
C GLU A 124 -24.59 8.15 -5.18
#